data_AF-A0A447PXX9-F1
#
_entry.id   AF-A0A447PXX9-F1
#
_cell.length_a   1.000
_cell.length_b   1.000
_cell.length_c   1.000
_cell.angle_alpha   90.00
_cell.angle_beta   90.00
_cell.angle_gamma   90.00
#
_symmetry.space_group_name_H-M   'P 1'
#
loop_
_entity.id
_entity.type
_entity.pdbx_description
1 polymer ?
#
loop_
_entity_poly.entity_id
_entity_poly.type
_entity_poly.pdbx_seq_one_letter_code
_entity_poly.pdbx_strand_id
1 'polypeptide(L)' 'MQNITDSWFVQGMIKATSDAWLKGWTNVMAVT' A
#
# COMPACT_ATOMS: atom_id res chain seq x y z
N MET A 1 6.02 -21.38 -10.57
CA MET A 1 5.25 -21.00 -9.36
C MET A 1 4.81 -19.57 -9.52
N GLN A 2 3.52 -19.27 -9.29
CA GLN A 2 3.03 -17.88 -9.35
C GLN A 2 3.26 -17.23 -7.99
N ASN A 3 3.84 -16.02 -7.95
CA ASN A 3 4.06 -15.32 -6.71
C ASN A 3 2.74 -14.70 -6.24
N ILE A 4 2.42 -14.84 -4.96
CA ILE A 4 1.20 -14.27 -4.39
C ILE A 4 1.18 -12.74 -4.52
N THR A 5 2.36 -12.09 -4.59
CA THR A 5 2.49 -10.65 -4.84
C THR A 5 1.94 -10.20 -6.18
N ASP A 6 1.91 -11.09 -7.18
CA ASP A 6 1.41 -10.80 -8.52
C ASP A 6 -0.11 -10.99 -8.62
N SER A 7 -0.74 -11.45 -7.54
CA SER A 7 -2.19 -11.65 -7.51
C SER A 7 -2.93 -10.32 -7.49
N TRP A 8 -4.06 -10.26 -8.20
CA TRP A 8 -4.87 -9.04 -8.36
C TRP A 8 -5.27 -8.39 -7.04
N PHE A 9 -5.56 -9.18 -6.02
CA PHE A 9 -5.95 -8.69 -4.70
C PHE A 9 -4.77 -8.06 -3.93
N VAL A 10 -3.57 -8.66 -4.00
CA VAL A 10 -2.37 -8.12 -3.35
C VAL A 10 -1.93 -6.82 -4.00
N GLN A 11 -1.95 -6.75 -5.34
CA GLN A 11 -1.67 -5.49 -6.05
C GLN A 11 -2.70 -4.40 -5.72
N GLY A 12 -3.97 -4.77 -5.56
CA GLY A 12 -5.03 -3.85 -5.12
C GLY A 12 -4.76 -3.26 -3.73
N MET A 13 -4.32 -4.08 -2.77
CA MET A 13 -3.94 -3.63 -1.43
C MET A 13 -2.73 -2.69 -1.46
N ILE A 14 -1.67 -3.05 -2.22
CA ILE A 14 -0.47 -2.23 -2.35
C ILE A 14 -0.81 -0.85 -2.92
N LYS A 15 -1.66 -0.78 -3.95
CA LYS A 15 -2.12 0.48 -4.52
C LYS A 15 -2.91 1.30 -3.51
N ALA A 16 -3.87 0.69 -2.82
CA ALA A 16 -4.68 1.40 -1.82
C ALA A 16 -3.83 1.99 -0.68
N THR A 17 -2.84 1.24 -0.20
CA THR A 17 -1.91 1.73 0.84
C THR A 17 -0.98 2.82 0.31
N SER A 18 -0.48 2.68 -0.93
CA SER A 18 0.37 3.70 -1.56
C SER A 18 -0.38 5.01 -1.81
N ASP A 19 -1.65 4.92 -2.24
CA ASP A 19 -2.50 6.09 -2.45
C ASP A 19 -2.88 6.75 -1.11
N ALA A 20 -3.12 5.97 -0.05
CA ALA A 20 -3.36 6.49 1.29
C ALA A 20 -2.11 7.17 1.88
N TRP A 21 -0.92 6.67 1.56
CA TRP A 21 0.35 7.29 1.93
C TRP A 21 0.58 8.60 1.16
N LEU A 22 0.41 8.57 -0.16
CA LEU A 22 0.62 9.74 -1.02
C LEU A 22 -0.38 10.86 -0.74
N LYS A 23 -1.62 10.52 -0.39
CA LYS A 23 -2.64 11.49 0.07
C LYS A 23 -2.40 11.98 1.51
N GLY A 24 -1.39 11.45 2.20
CA GLY A 24 -1.04 11.82 3.57
C GLY A 24 -2.04 11.35 4.63
N TRP A 25 -2.96 10.44 4.26
CA TRP A 25 -4.01 9.92 5.15
C TRP A 25 -3.46 8.91 6.18
N THR A 26 -2.27 8.36 5.92
CA THR A 26 -1.52 7.47 6.83
C THR A 26 -0.26 8.14 7.41
N ASN A 27 -0.21 9.48 7.44
CA ASN A 27 0.85 10.21 8.16
C ASN A 27 0.65 10.11 9.68
N VAL A 28 0.97 8.94 10.25
CA VAL A 28 1.32 8.77 11.67
C VAL A 28 2.69 8.11 11.71
N MET A 29 3.69 8.78 11.15
CA MET A 29 5.12 8.51 11.37
C MET A 29 5.96 9.81 11.29
N ALA A 30 5.35 10.98 11.54
CA ALA A 30 6.12 12.17 11.92
C ALA A 30 6.28 12.20 13.45
N VAL A 31 7.04 11.23 13.97
CA VAL A 31 7.67 11.36 15.28
C VAL A 31 9.08 11.86 15.02
N THR A 32 9.21 13.18 14.96
CA THR A 32 10.39 13.98 15.33
C THR A 32 9.91 15.38 15.64
#